data_AF-A0A9P7ST77-F1
#
_entry.id   AF-A0A9P7ST77-F1
#
_cell.length_a   1.000
_cell.length_b   1.000
_cell.length_c   1.000
_cell.angle_alpha   90.00
_cell.angle_beta   90.00
_cell.angle_gamma   90.00
#
_symmetry.space_group_name_H-M   'P 1'
#
loop_
_entity.id
_entity.type
_entity.pdbx_description
1 polymer ?
#
loop_
_entity_poly.entity_id
_entity_poly.type
_entity_poly.pdbx_seq_one_letter_code
_entity_poly.pdbx_strand_id
1 'polypeptide(L)'
;INNDLLDYFNATLSNNKPTCLHAIEVSILGRRIIVTRDTEHIKAVLTSKFAQFGKGPQFHQIWEGFLGDSIFTTDGKQWQASRALIRPMFARERVRDLEIFSRWTDTLLEHIPRDGATVDMCDLFYRMTLDVTTDFLLGASVGSLNK
;
A
#
# COMPACT_ATOMS: atom_id res chain seq x y z
N ILE A 1 -6.69 -18.68 1.85
CA ILE A 1 -5.28 -18.33 1.53
C ILE A 1 -4.47 -18.74 2.75
N ASN A 2 -3.65 -19.78 2.65
CA ASN A 2 -2.78 -20.14 3.78
C ASN A 2 -1.78 -19.00 4.00
N ASN A 3 -1.71 -18.49 5.23
CA ASN A 3 -0.94 -17.30 5.58
C ASN A 3 0.54 -17.64 5.86
N ASP A 4 1.14 -18.43 4.97
CA ASP A 4 2.45 -19.07 5.19
C ASP A 4 3.60 -18.21 4.63
N LEU A 5 3.31 -16.96 4.22
CA LEU A 5 4.30 -16.05 3.63
C LEU A 5 5.46 -15.77 4.60
N LEU A 6 5.17 -15.67 5.89
CA LEU A 6 6.20 -15.47 6.91
C LEU A 6 7.14 -16.69 6.99
N ASP A 7 6.57 -17.89 6.98
CA ASP A 7 7.32 -19.14 7.01
C ASP A 7 8.14 -19.32 5.73
N TYR A 8 7.57 -19.00 4.58
CA TYR A 8 8.30 -18.97 3.31
C TYR A 8 9.47 -18.00 3.35
N PHE A 9 9.26 -16.79 3.87
CA PHE A 9 10.32 -15.77 3.97
C PHE A 9 11.45 -16.23 4.92
N ASN A 10 11.09 -16.79 6.07
CA ASN A 10 12.03 -17.34 7.03
C ASN A 10 12.80 -18.55 6.46
N ALA A 11 12.10 -19.48 5.79
CA ALA A 11 12.70 -20.63 5.14
C ALA A 11 13.66 -20.22 4.02
N THR A 12 13.31 -19.20 3.24
CA THR A 12 14.17 -18.69 2.18
C THR A 12 15.47 -18.12 2.78
N LEU A 13 15.39 -17.40 3.89
CA LEU A 13 16.58 -16.88 4.60
C LEU A 13 17.44 -17.99 5.23
N SER A 14 16.84 -19.05 5.76
CA SER A 14 17.59 -20.16 6.40
C SER A 14 18.24 -21.10 5.38
N ASN A 15 17.59 -21.33 4.24
CA ASN A 15 18.02 -22.34 3.26
C ASN A 15 19.10 -21.83 2.29
N ASN A 16 19.28 -20.51 2.19
CA ASN A 16 20.29 -19.91 1.32
C ASN A 16 21.53 -19.52 2.11
N LYS A 17 22.71 -19.72 1.54
CA LYS A 17 23.98 -19.35 2.19
C LYS A 17 23.97 -17.81 2.38
N PRO A 18 23.98 -17.31 3.63
CA PRO A 18 23.83 -15.88 3.86
C PRO A 18 25.02 -15.13 3.27
N THR A 19 24.75 -14.08 2.49
CA THR A 19 25.79 -13.11 2.12
C THR A 19 26.14 -12.25 3.34
N CYS A 20 25.15 -11.99 4.19
CA CYS A 20 25.30 -11.49 5.56
C CYS A 20 24.15 -12.04 6.44
N LEU A 21 24.27 -11.92 7.77
CA LEU A 21 23.38 -12.58 8.76
C LEU A 21 21.87 -12.37 8.52
N HIS A 22 21.48 -11.27 7.88
CA HIS A 22 20.08 -10.88 7.66
C HIS A 22 19.77 -10.52 6.19
N ALA A 23 20.62 -10.94 5.26
CA ALA A 23 20.34 -10.82 3.83
C ALA A 23 20.86 -12.00 3.02
N ILE A 24 20.07 -12.37 2.03
CA ILE A 24 20.40 -13.38 1.04
C ILE A 24 20.32 -12.76 -0.35
N GLU A 25 21.05 -13.38 -1.26
CA GLU A 25 20.97 -13.11 -2.68
C GLU A 25 20.33 -14.30 -3.37
N VAL A 26 19.30 -14.04 -4.17
CA VAL A 26 18.61 -15.04 -4.98
C VAL A 26 18.59 -14.57 -6.44
N SER A 27 18.73 -15.51 -7.37
CA SER A 27 18.60 -15.23 -8.80
C SER A 27 17.24 -15.73 -9.26
N ILE A 28 16.35 -14.82 -9.65
CA ILE A 28 15.02 -15.15 -10.17
C ILE A 28 14.93 -14.63 -11.60
N LEU A 29 14.63 -15.53 -12.55
CA LEU A 29 14.52 -15.22 -13.99
C LEU A 29 15.73 -14.44 -14.53
N GLY A 30 16.95 -14.83 -14.12
CA GLY A 30 18.20 -14.19 -14.54
C GLY A 30 18.49 -12.84 -13.88
N ARG A 31 17.71 -12.46 -12.86
CA ARG A 31 17.89 -11.21 -12.13
C ARG A 31 18.34 -11.46 -10.73
N ARG A 32 19.34 -10.69 -10.34
CA ARG A 32 19.81 -10.61 -8.96
C ARG A 32 18.77 -9.91 -8.10
N ILE A 33 18.26 -10.59 -7.09
CA ILE A 33 17.34 -10.07 -6.09
C ILE A 33 17.99 -10.23 -4.73
N ILE A 34 18.03 -9.13 -3.97
CA ILE A 34 18.52 -9.13 -2.59
C ILE A 34 17.29 -9.09 -1.69
N VAL A 35 17.16 -10.11 -0.85
CA VAL A 35 16.10 -10.19 0.16
C VAL A 35 16.74 -9.92 1.51
N THR A 36 16.22 -8.94 2.26
CA THR A 36 16.80 -8.54 3.52
C THR A 36 15.75 -8.21 4.57
N ARG A 37 16.07 -8.55 5.83
CA ARG A 37 15.36 -8.11 7.03
C ARG A 37 16.24 -7.25 7.95
N ASP A 38 17.40 -6.82 7.43
CA ASP A 38 18.32 -5.96 8.17
C ASP A 38 17.76 -4.53 8.23
N THR A 39 17.71 -3.98 9.43
CA THR A 39 17.16 -2.64 9.67
C THR A 39 17.95 -1.54 8.97
N GLU A 40 19.28 -1.67 8.85
CA GLU A 40 20.10 -0.67 8.18
C GLU A 40 19.91 -0.71 6.66
N HIS A 41 19.70 -1.90 6.08
CA HIS A 41 19.33 -2.01 4.67
C HIS A 41 17.96 -1.39 4.40
N ILE A 42 16.96 -1.69 5.23
CA ILE A 42 15.61 -1.13 5.11
C ILE A 42 15.66 0.40 5.21
N LYS A 43 16.42 0.93 6.17
CA LYS A 43 16.62 2.37 6.35
C LYS A 43 17.34 3.01 5.16
N ALA A 44 18.32 2.32 4.57
CA ALA A 44 19.00 2.77 3.36
C ALA A 44 18.03 2.92 2.19
N VAL A 45 17.21 1.90 1.93
CA VAL A 45 16.25 1.89 0.82
C VAL A 45 15.12 2.90 1.03
N LEU A 46 14.53 2.94 2.22
CA LEU A 46 13.32 3.73 2.48
C LEU A 46 13.57 5.17 2.93
N THR A 47 14.81 5.51 3.35
CA THR A 47 15.08 6.84 3.93
C THR A 47 16.44 7.40 3.54
N SER A 48 17.55 6.86 4.03
CA SER A 48 18.85 7.55 3.97
C SER A 48 19.45 7.61 2.56
N LYS A 49 19.13 6.64 1.70
CA LYS A 49 19.57 6.59 0.29
C LYS A 49 18.38 6.44 -0.66
N PHE A 50 17.21 6.93 -0.28
CA PHE A 50 15.96 6.77 -1.06
C PHE A 50 16.12 7.12 -2.55
N ALA A 51 16.83 8.21 -2.86
CA ALA A 51 17.06 8.64 -4.25
C ALA A 51 17.86 7.64 -5.11
N GLN A 52 18.58 6.70 -4.48
CA GLN A 52 19.35 5.64 -5.16
C GLN A 52 18.53 4.36 -5.39
N PHE A 53 17.39 4.21 -4.71
CA PHE A 53 16.55 3.01 -4.74
C PHE A 53 15.16 3.32 -5.30
N GLY A 54 15.11 3.69 -6.58
CA GLY A 54 13.86 3.84 -7.33
C GLY A 54 13.22 2.50 -7.72
N LYS A 55 11.95 2.54 -8.12
CA LYS A 55 11.23 1.38 -8.67
C LYS A 55 11.80 0.95 -10.02
N GLY A 56 12.30 1.91 -10.79
CA GLY A 56 12.97 1.71 -12.06
C GLY A 56 12.02 1.62 -13.27
N PRO A 57 12.57 1.68 -14.49
CA PRO A 57 11.81 1.84 -15.72
C PRO A 57 10.89 0.66 -16.03
N GLN A 58 11.27 -0.56 -15.63
CA GLN A 58 10.43 -1.71 -15.89
C GLN A 58 9.19 -1.74 -14.99
N PHE A 59 9.33 -1.37 -13.72
CA PHE A 59 8.16 -1.26 -12.85
C PHE A 59 7.20 -0.21 -13.42
N HIS A 60 7.74 0.93 -13.87
CA HIS A 60 6.95 1.95 -14.55
C HIS A 60 6.20 1.39 -15.77
N GLN A 61 6.90 0.74 -16.69
CA GLN A 61 6.31 0.17 -17.91
C GLN A 61 5.19 -0.84 -17.63
N ILE A 62 5.29 -1.64 -16.56
CA ILE A 62 4.26 -2.61 -16.19
C ILE A 62 2.99 -1.91 -15.70
N TRP A 63 3.13 -0.78 -15.01
CA TRP A 63 2.01 -0.12 -14.30
C TRP A 63 1.51 1.16 -14.99
N GLU A 64 2.24 1.73 -15.94
CA GLU A 64 1.90 2.98 -16.62
C GLU A 64 0.55 2.91 -17.35
N GLY A 65 0.18 1.75 -17.91
CA GLY A 65 -1.10 1.59 -18.61
C GLY A 65 -2.32 1.74 -17.69
N PHE A 66 -2.17 1.47 -16.39
CA PHE A 66 -3.25 1.57 -15.40
C PHE A 66 -3.15 2.85 -14.57
N LEU A 67 -1.95 3.20 -14.10
CA LEU A 67 -1.73 4.29 -13.15
C LEU A 67 -1.08 5.53 -13.79
N GLY A 68 -0.70 5.47 -15.08
CA GLY A 68 0.01 6.54 -15.77
C GLY A 68 1.27 6.99 -15.04
N ASP A 69 1.59 8.27 -15.19
CA ASP A 69 2.68 8.96 -14.49
C ASP A 69 2.30 9.40 -13.07
N SER A 70 1.84 8.46 -12.24
CA SER A 70 1.40 8.73 -10.88
C SER A 70 2.52 8.72 -9.84
N ILE A 71 2.16 9.07 -8.60
CA ILE A 71 3.02 8.91 -7.42
C ILE A 71 3.46 7.45 -7.17
N PHE A 72 2.77 6.46 -7.74
CA PHE A 72 3.05 5.04 -7.52
C PHE A 72 4.03 4.46 -8.54
N THR A 73 4.10 5.02 -9.74
CA THR A 73 4.83 4.43 -10.88
C THR A 73 6.09 5.20 -11.25
N THR A 74 6.22 6.45 -10.80
CA THR A 74 7.36 7.32 -11.15
C THR A 74 8.41 7.34 -10.04
N ASP A 75 9.61 7.83 -10.39
CA ASP A 75 10.74 8.03 -9.47
C ASP A 75 11.31 9.45 -9.60
N GLY A 76 12.24 9.82 -8.71
CA GLY A 76 13.00 11.08 -8.78
C GLY A 76 12.13 12.33 -8.76
N LYS A 77 12.43 13.30 -9.64
CA LYS A 77 11.74 14.60 -9.69
C LYS A 77 10.25 14.48 -10.00
N GLN A 78 9.87 13.55 -10.87
CA GLN A 78 8.48 13.34 -11.25
C GLN A 78 7.66 12.82 -10.06
N TRP A 79 8.20 11.85 -9.32
CA TRP A 79 7.63 11.38 -8.06
C TRP A 79 7.52 12.51 -7.03
N GLN A 80 8.57 13.34 -6.88
CA GLN A 80 8.55 14.49 -5.96
C GLN A 80 7.45 15.48 -6.32
N ALA A 81 7.24 15.77 -7.61
CA ALA A 81 6.17 16.65 -8.08
C ALA A 81 4.79 16.08 -7.75
N SER A 82 4.53 14.81 -8.09
CA SER A 82 3.28 14.12 -7.76
C SER A 82 3.02 14.09 -6.26
N ARG A 83 4.06 13.86 -5.44
CA ARG A 83 3.97 13.90 -3.98
C ARG A 83 3.66 15.30 -3.45
N ALA A 84 4.24 16.34 -4.02
CA ALA A 84 3.97 17.72 -3.63
C ALA A 84 2.51 18.12 -3.88
N LEU A 85 1.89 17.61 -4.95
CA LEU A 85 0.48 17.83 -5.26
C LEU A 85 -0.47 17.16 -4.25
N ILE A 86 -0.15 15.95 -3.81
CA ILE A 86 -1.01 15.16 -2.91
C ILE A 86 -0.83 15.55 -1.44
N ARG A 87 0.38 15.96 -1.03
CA ARG A 87 0.71 16.26 0.38
C ARG A 87 -0.29 17.21 1.09
N PRO A 88 -0.79 18.30 0.48
CA PRO A 88 -1.77 19.18 1.12
C PRO A 88 -3.09 18.48 1.47
N MET A 89 -3.49 17.44 0.72
CA MET A 89 -4.72 16.68 1.00
C MET A 89 -4.67 15.98 2.37
N PHE A 90 -3.46 15.58 2.80
CA PHE A 90 -3.21 14.94 4.09
C PHE A 90 -2.90 15.90 5.24
N ALA A 91 -2.76 17.20 4.95
CA ALA A 91 -2.57 18.23 5.96
C ALA A 91 -3.89 18.90 6.38
N ARG A 92 -5.03 18.44 5.84
CA ARG A 92 -6.37 18.96 6.12
C ARG A 92 -6.77 18.74 7.60
N GLU A 93 -7.73 19.54 8.05
CA GLU A 93 -8.13 19.64 9.47
C GLU A 93 -8.64 18.31 10.04
N ARG A 94 -8.07 17.90 11.19
CA ARG A 94 -8.43 16.65 11.89
C ARG A 94 -9.92 16.51 12.20
N VAL A 95 -10.66 17.61 12.32
CA VAL A 95 -12.10 17.60 12.65
C VAL A 95 -12.92 17.05 11.49
N ARG A 96 -12.64 17.49 10.25
CA ARG A 96 -13.32 17.01 9.04
C ARG A 96 -13.13 15.50 8.85
N ASP A 97 -11.95 14.99 9.21
CA ASP A 97 -11.62 13.58 9.05
C ASP A 97 -12.51 12.72 9.96
N LEU A 98 -12.72 13.14 11.21
CA LEU A 98 -13.60 12.43 12.15
C LEU A 98 -15.05 12.38 11.68
N GLU A 99 -15.57 13.47 11.09
CA GLU A 99 -16.93 13.50 10.55
C GLU A 99 -17.10 12.54 9.36
N ILE A 100 -16.14 12.49 8.44
CA ILE A 100 -16.13 11.55 7.31
C ILE A 100 -16.13 10.11 7.84
N PHE A 101 -15.22 9.79 8.76
CA PHE A 101 -15.13 8.45 9.34
C PHE A 101 -16.39 8.05 10.11
N SER A 102 -16.98 8.95 10.90
CA SER A 102 -18.23 8.67 11.61
C SER A 102 -19.35 8.34 10.65
N ARG A 103 -19.57 9.20 9.64
CA ARG A 103 -20.62 9.00 8.63
C ARG A 103 -20.52 7.65 7.94
N TRP A 104 -19.32 7.27 7.48
CA TRP A 104 -19.14 6.00 6.78
C TRP A 104 -19.19 4.80 7.72
N THR A 105 -18.83 4.97 8.99
CA THR A 105 -19.01 3.93 10.02
C THR A 105 -20.49 3.70 10.27
N ASP A 106 -21.28 4.76 10.44
CA ASP A 106 -22.74 4.65 10.62
C ASP A 106 -23.39 3.97 9.42
N THR A 107 -22.99 4.36 8.21
CA THR A 107 -23.46 3.72 6.95
C THR A 107 -23.08 2.23 6.89
N LEU A 108 -21.87 1.86 7.31
CA LEU A 108 -21.45 0.46 7.37
C LEU A 108 -22.30 -0.34 8.36
N LEU A 109 -22.60 0.23 9.54
CA LEU A 109 -23.42 -0.41 10.55
C LEU A 109 -24.87 -0.65 10.08
N GLU A 110 -25.40 0.20 9.20
CA GLU A 110 -26.71 -0.01 8.56
C GLU A 110 -26.74 -1.25 7.65
N HIS A 111 -25.59 -1.64 7.08
CA HIS A 111 -25.46 -2.80 6.21
C HIS A 111 -25.22 -4.12 6.98
N ILE A 112 -25.07 -4.05 8.31
CA ILE A 112 -24.92 -5.24 9.16
C ILE A 112 -26.31 -5.69 9.65
N PRO A 113 -26.80 -6.87 9.24
CA PRO A 113 -28.08 -7.40 9.70
C PRO A 113 -28.10 -7.63 11.21
N ARG A 114 -29.22 -7.31 11.85
CA ARG A 114 -29.42 -7.51 13.31
C ARG A 114 -30.04 -8.86 13.67
N ASP A 115 -30.27 -9.71 12.67
CA ASP A 115 -30.91 -11.02 12.81
C ASP A 115 -29.92 -12.16 13.08
N GLY A 116 -28.63 -11.84 13.20
CA GLY A 116 -27.56 -12.82 13.45
C GLY A 116 -27.05 -13.50 12.17
N ALA A 117 -27.38 -13.00 10.98
CA ALA A 117 -26.83 -13.50 9.73
C ALA A 117 -25.30 -13.33 9.68
N THR A 118 -24.64 -14.29 9.02
CA THR A 118 -23.21 -14.19 8.71
C THR A 118 -22.97 -13.10 7.66
N VAL A 119 -22.02 -12.20 7.94
CA VAL A 119 -21.64 -11.10 7.05
C VAL A 119 -20.18 -11.25 6.65
N ASP A 120 -19.88 -11.05 5.36
CA ASP A 120 -18.51 -10.87 4.91
C ASP A 120 -18.04 -9.44 5.22
N MET A 121 -17.37 -9.29 6.36
CA MET A 121 -16.82 -8.00 6.78
C MET A 121 -15.73 -7.49 5.84
N CYS A 122 -15.02 -8.35 5.11
CA CYS A 122 -13.97 -7.91 4.19
C CYS A 122 -14.57 -7.10 3.04
N ASP A 123 -15.66 -7.57 2.43
CA ASP A 123 -16.36 -6.85 1.36
C ASP A 123 -16.84 -5.47 1.84
N LEU A 124 -17.51 -5.41 3.00
CA LEU A 124 -17.98 -4.16 3.58
C LEU A 124 -16.82 -3.19 3.87
N PHE A 125 -15.71 -3.68 4.45
CA PHE A 125 -14.55 -2.84 4.72
C PHE A 125 -13.86 -2.34 3.44
N TYR A 126 -13.77 -3.15 2.39
CA TYR A 126 -13.19 -2.69 1.12
C TYR A 126 -14.05 -1.58 0.48
N ARG A 127 -15.38 -1.76 0.48
CA ARG A 127 -16.33 -0.75 -0.02
C ARG A 127 -16.29 0.54 0.81
N MET A 128 -16.33 0.43 2.14
CA MET A 128 -16.20 1.56 3.05
C MET A 128 -14.86 2.27 2.85
N THR A 129 -13.75 1.55 2.74
CA THR A 129 -12.42 2.14 2.54
C THR A 129 -12.37 2.96 1.26
N LEU A 130 -12.99 2.49 0.19
CA LEU A 130 -13.07 3.23 -1.08
C LEU A 130 -13.87 4.52 -0.93
N ASP A 131 -15.02 4.46 -0.27
CA ASP A 131 -15.89 5.63 -0.03
C ASP A 131 -15.23 6.66 0.90
N VAL A 132 -14.65 6.21 2.02
CA VAL A 132 -13.89 7.06 2.95
C VAL A 132 -12.72 7.73 2.22
N THR A 133 -11.95 6.97 1.44
CA THR A 133 -10.75 7.48 0.76
C THR A 133 -11.12 8.51 -0.31
N THR A 134 -12.14 8.23 -1.12
CA THR A 134 -12.57 9.15 -2.20
C THR A 134 -13.19 10.42 -1.63
N ASP A 135 -14.01 10.31 -0.59
CA ASP A 135 -14.58 11.45 0.11
C ASP A 135 -13.50 12.31 0.78
N PHE A 136 -12.55 11.67 1.48
CA PHE A 136 -11.44 12.36 2.13
C PHE A 136 -10.54 13.11 1.13
N LEU A 137 -10.11 12.44 0.05
CA LEU A 137 -9.17 12.99 -0.93
C LEU A 137 -9.85 13.96 -1.90
N LEU A 138 -10.99 13.56 -2.47
CA LEU A 138 -11.67 14.24 -3.59
C LEU A 138 -12.84 15.12 -3.14
N GLY A 139 -13.31 14.97 -1.89
CA GLY A 139 -14.49 15.67 -1.36
C GLY A 139 -15.82 15.06 -1.80
N ALA A 140 -15.79 13.90 -2.46
CA ALA A 140 -16.98 13.17 -2.89
C ALA A 140 -16.73 11.65 -2.88
N SER A 141 -17.71 10.90 -2.42
CA SER A 141 -17.69 9.43 -2.40
C SER A 141 -18.20 8.83 -3.70
N VAL A 142 -17.73 7.63 -4.03
CA VAL A 142 -18.20 6.83 -5.17
C VAL A 142 -19.44 5.98 -4.84
N GLY A 143 -19.87 5.99 -3.57
CA GLY A 143 -21.04 5.30 -3.06
C GLY A 143 -20.96 3.79 -3.23
N SER A 144 -19.78 3.21 -3.07
CA SER A 144 -19.53 1.77 -3.21
C SER A 144 -20.21 0.94 -2.13
N LEU A 145 -20.37 1.49 -0.91
CA LEU A 145 -20.96 0.77 0.21
C LEU A 145 -22.48 0.55 0.02
N ASN A 146 -23.14 1.50 -0.63
CA ASN A 146 -24.60 1.52 -0.87
C ASN A 146 -25.04 0.83 -2.17
N LYS A 147 -24.14 0.11 -2.86
CA LYS A 147 -24.40 -0.56 -4.15
C LYS A 147 -24.54 -2.06 -4.01
#